data_AF-A0A2N3AM02-F1
#
_entry.id   AF-A0A2N3AM02-F1
#
_cell.length_a   1.000
_cell.length_b   1.000
_cell.length_c   1.000
_cell.angle_alpha   90.00
_cell.angle_beta   90.00
_cell.angle_gamma   90.00
#
_symmetry.space_group_name_H-M   'P 1'
#
loop_
_entity.id
_entity.type
_entity.pdbx_description
1 polymer ?
#
loop_
_entity_poly.entity_id
_entity_poly.type
_entity_poly.pdbx_seq_one_letter_code
_entity_poly.pdbx_strand_id
1 'polypeptide(L)'
;MMSKLDSNSNDSLEYKVYLEERKSLVDAEREGSRLFDKAILTLTAGAFGLSLTFIRQMAPDIKSGTAFMLVYAWVGFCVSLLSTLISFLTSQSACSRQREILEAEYFHNSSGHDKKANLKNKFAVWTKWLNILSIFTFIIGVIFLAIFSIVNLLP
;
A
#
# COMPACT_ATOMS: atom_id res chain seq x y z
N MET A 1 -21.72 31.40 37.32
CA MET A 1 -22.40 30.59 36.28
C MET A 1 -21.74 30.76 34.90
N MET A 2 -21.24 31.95 34.55
CA MET A 2 -20.51 32.24 33.30
C MET A 2 -19.24 31.39 33.10
N SER A 3 -18.40 31.19 34.12
CA SER A 3 -17.11 30.50 33.94
C SER A 3 -17.20 28.98 33.64
N LYS A 4 -18.34 28.34 33.95
CA LYS A 4 -18.58 26.93 33.58
C LYS A 4 -19.08 26.77 32.14
N LEU A 5 -19.66 27.82 31.55
CA LEU A 5 -20.07 27.82 30.14
C LEU A 5 -18.86 28.04 29.23
N ASP A 6 -17.93 28.91 29.64
CA ASP A 6 -16.69 29.19 28.89
C ASP A 6 -15.69 28.03 28.94
N SER A 7 -15.58 27.30 30.06
CA SER A 7 -14.70 26.12 30.11
C SER A 7 -15.22 24.98 29.23
N ASN A 8 -16.53 24.75 29.25
CA ASN A 8 -17.17 23.66 28.49
C ASN A 8 -17.19 23.95 26.98
N SER A 9 -17.27 25.22 26.59
CA SER A 9 -17.15 25.63 25.18
C SER A 9 -15.71 25.55 24.68
N ASN A 10 -14.72 25.95 25.50
CA ASN A 10 -13.30 25.84 25.15
C ASN A 10 -12.85 24.38 25.05
N ASP A 11 -13.24 23.51 25.98
CA ASP A 11 -12.99 22.07 25.91
C ASP A 11 -13.60 21.45 24.63
N SER A 12 -14.80 21.91 24.24
CA SER A 12 -15.43 21.46 22.99
C SER A 12 -14.71 21.95 21.73
N LEU A 13 -14.08 23.13 21.79
CA LEU A 13 -13.33 23.70 20.68
C LEU A 13 -11.98 22.99 20.52
N GLU A 14 -11.24 22.81 21.61
CA GLU A 14 -9.98 22.06 21.64
C GLU A 14 -10.18 20.62 21.15
N TYR A 15 -11.29 19.98 21.56
CA TYR A 15 -11.63 18.64 21.07
C TYR A 15 -11.96 18.62 19.57
N LYS A 16 -12.66 19.64 19.03
CA LYS A 16 -12.91 19.75 17.59
C LYS A 16 -11.63 19.93 16.80
N VAL A 17 -10.73 20.82 17.24
CA VAL A 17 -9.42 21.03 16.61
C VAL A 17 -8.63 19.72 16.62
N TYR A 18 -8.60 19.01 17.76
CA TYR A 18 -7.97 17.70 17.85
C TYR A 18 -8.53 16.69 16.83
N LEU A 19 -9.85 16.59 16.68
CA LEU A 19 -10.47 15.67 15.72
C LEU A 19 -10.17 16.05 14.26
N GLU A 20 -10.14 17.35 13.96
CA GLU A 20 -9.82 17.87 12.63
C GLU A 20 -8.35 17.58 12.25
N GLU A 21 -7.41 17.88 13.15
CA GLU A 21 -5.99 17.56 12.97
C GLU A 21 -5.77 16.06 12.80
N ARG A 22 -6.41 15.24 13.66
CA ARG A 22 -6.32 13.78 13.56
C ARG A 22 -6.85 13.27 12.23
N LYS A 23 -7.97 13.84 11.74
CA LYS A 23 -8.53 13.47 10.43
C LYS A 23 -7.57 13.85 9.31
N SER A 24 -7.02 15.07 9.34
CA SER A 24 -6.04 15.57 8.36
C SER A 24 -4.82 14.64 8.26
N LEU A 25 -4.24 14.25 9.39
CA LEU A 25 -3.09 13.34 9.44
C LEU A 25 -3.42 11.95 8.87
N VAL A 26 -4.58 11.39 9.21
CA VAL A 26 -5.02 10.08 8.69
C VAL A 26 -5.27 10.13 7.18
N ASP A 27 -5.85 11.23 6.67
CA ASP A 27 -6.09 11.40 5.24
C ASP A 27 -4.77 11.59 4.47
N ALA A 28 -3.81 12.34 5.03
CA ALA A 28 -2.47 12.47 4.49
C ALA A 28 -1.72 11.12 4.43
N GLU A 29 -1.80 10.29 5.48
CA GLU A 29 -1.22 8.94 5.49
C GLU A 29 -1.82 8.05 4.38
N ARG A 30 -3.14 8.09 4.22
CA ARG A 30 -3.86 7.33 3.17
C ARG A 30 -3.47 7.78 1.77
N GLU A 31 -3.37 9.09 1.55
CA GLU A 31 -2.94 9.64 0.27
C GLU A 31 -1.49 9.25 -0.04
N GLY A 32 -0.60 9.38 0.94
CA GLY A 32 0.79 8.93 0.83
C GLY A 32 0.90 7.45 0.44
N SER A 33 0.14 6.57 1.09
CA SER A 33 0.10 5.15 0.73
C SER A 33 -0.38 4.92 -0.70
N ARG A 34 -1.41 5.62 -1.15
CA ARG A 34 -1.93 5.49 -2.53
C ARG A 34 -0.94 5.97 -3.57
N LEU A 35 -0.26 7.09 -3.31
CA LEU A 35 0.77 7.62 -4.19
C LEU A 35 1.96 6.68 -4.29
N PHE A 36 2.39 6.13 -3.15
CA PHE A 36 3.47 5.15 -3.09
C PHE A 36 3.14 3.88 -3.90
N ASP A 37 1.96 3.30 -3.70
CA ASP A 37 1.52 2.11 -4.44
C ASP A 37 1.45 2.38 -5.96
N LYS A 38 0.97 3.56 -6.37
CA LYS A 38 0.99 3.99 -7.79
C LYS A 38 2.41 4.13 -8.34
N ALA A 39 3.34 4.64 -7.54
CA ALA A 39 4.75 4.75 -7.94
C ALA A 39 5.35 3.35 -8.15
N ILE A 40 5.14 2.42 -7.21
CA ILE A 40 5.60 1.03 -7.35
C ILE A 40 4.98 0.36 -8.56
N LEU A 41 3.68 0.50 -8.80
CA LEU A 41 3.01 -0.06 -9.97
C LEU A 41 3.63 0.47 -11.27
N THR A 42 3.79 1.80 -11.36
CA THR A 42 4.37 2.47 -12.54
C THR A 42 5.81 2.03 -12.79
N LEU A 43 6.65 2.04 -11.75
CA LEU A 43 8.05 1.65 -11.85
C LEU A 43 8.21 0.17 -12.20
N THR A 44 7.42 -0.71 -11.57
CA THR A 44 7.47 -2.14 -11.84
C THR A 44 7.01 -2.45 -13.26
N ALA A 45 5.89 -1.87 -13.71
CA ALA A 45 5.40 -2.04 -15.07
C ALA A 45 6.39 -1.50 -16.11
N GLY A 46 6.96 -0.32 -15.85
CA GLY A 46 7.98 0.29 -16.72
C GLY A 46 9.24 -0.56 -16.81
N ALA A 47 9.82 -0.96 -15.67
CA ALA A 47 11.00 -1.81 -15.63
C ALA A 47 10.76 -3.16 -16.31
N PHE A 48 9.62 -3.80 -16.04
CA PHE A 48 9.26 -5.07 -16.65
C PHE A 48 9.06 -4.94 -18.17
N GLY A 49 8.27 -3.96 -18.61
CA GLY A 49 8.02 -3.71 -20.03
C GLY A 49 9.29 -3.36 -20.82
N LEU A 50 10.16 -2.52 -20.24
CA LEU A 50 11.48 -2.22 -20.81
C LEU A 50 12.34 -3.49 -20.87
N SER A 51 12.38 -4.30 -19.83
CA SER A 51 13.16 -5.54 -19.82
C SER A 51 12.72 -6.52 -20.93
N LEU A 52 11.42 -6.63 -21.19
CA LEU A 52 10.88 -7.46 -22.27
C LEU A 52 11.21 -6.91 -23.65
N THR A 53 11.10 -5.59 -23.82
CA THR A 53 11.35 -4.91 -25.09
C THR A 53 12.83 -5.00 -25.48
N PHE A 54 13.72 -4.83 -24.50
CA PHE A 54 15.16 -4.71 -24.71
C PHE A 54 15.93 -6.01 -24.45
N ILE A 55 15.27 -7.14 -24.18
CA ILE A 55 15.98 -8.37 -23.80
C ILE A 55 17.02 -8.81 -24.83
N ARG A 56 16.70 -8.72 -26.12
CA ARG A 56 17.63 -9.06 -27.21
C ARG A 56 18.80 -8.07 -27.34
N GLN A 57 18.61 -6.82 -26.92
CA GLN A 57 19.69 -5.82 -26.93
C GLN A 57 20.59 -5.97 -25.70
N MET A 58 20.03 -6.39 -24.56
CA MET A 58 20.76 -6.62 -23.32
C MET A 58 21.57 -7.92 -23.33
N ALA A 59 21.09 -8.94 -24.03
CA ALA A 59 21.76 -10.23 -24.12
C ALA A 59 21.58 -10.83 -25.54
N PRO A 60 22.40 -10.39 -26.52
CA PRO A 60 22.41 -10.99 -27.85
C PRO A 60 22.76 -12.49 -27.78
N ASP A 61 23.75 -12.82 -26.95
CA ASP A 61 24.14 -14.18 -26.58
C ASP A 61 24.03 -14.33 -25.07
N ILE A 62 22.95 -14.95 -24.60
CA ILE A 62 22.73 -15.19 -23.17
C ILE A 62 23.83 -16.12 -22.64
N LYS A 63 24.71 -15.61 -21.77
CA LYS A 63 25.76 -16.40 -21.12
C LYS A 63 25.11 -17.55 -20.35
N SER A 64 25.61 -18.77 -20.58
CA SER A 64 25.09 -19.99 -19.92
C SER A 64 25.07 -19.81 -18.40
N GLY A 65 23.91 -20.09 -17.79
CA GLY A 65 23.72 -19.92 -16.35
C GLY A 65 23.29 -18.52 -15.92
N THR A 66 23.07 -17.54 -16.80
CA THR A 66 22.52 -16.22 -16.36
C THR A 66 21.01 -16.10 -16.55
N ALA A 67 20.41 -16.95 -17.40
CA ALA A 67 18.98 -16.93 -17.69
C ALA A 67 18.08 -17.05 -16.45
N PHE A 68 18.52 -17.78 -15.41
CA PHE A 68 17.74 -17.90 -14.17
C PHE A 68 17.58 -16.55 -13.46
N MET A 69 18.57 -15.66 -13.54
CA MET A 69 18.51 -14.33 -12.91
C MET A 69 17.40 -13.51 -13.56
N LEU A 70 17.28 -13.56 -14.89
CA LEU A 70 16.21 -12.90 -15.61
C LEU A 70 14.83 -13.45 -15.24
N VAL A 71 14.71 -14.78 -15.10
CA VAL A 71 13.45 -15.41 -14.67
C VAL A 71 13.07 -14.94 -13.27
N TYR A 72 14.00 -14.92 -12.31
CA TYR A 72 13.71 -14.39 -10.96
C TYR A 72 13.35 -12.91 -10.98
N ALA A 73 13.99 -12.11 -11.86
CA ALA A 73 13.65 -10.70 -12.03
C ALA A 73 12.19 -10.53 -12.47
N TRP A 74 11.79 -11.25 -13.51
CA TRP A 74 10.43 -11.19 -14.05
C TRP A 74 9.38 -11.71 -13.08
N VAL A 75 9.66 -12.81 -12.38
CA VAL A 75 8.77 -13.32 -11.33
C VAL A 75 8.64 -12.28 -10.21
N GLY A 76 9.73 -11.65 -9.78
CA GLY A 76 9.70 -10.57 -8.78
C GLY A 76 8.84 -9.39 -9.21
N PHE A 77 8.97 -8.94 -10.46
CA PHE A 77 8.12 -7.87 -11.01
C PHE A 77 6.64 -8.27 -11.10
N CYS A 78 6.34 -9.48 -11.58
CA CYS A 78 4.97 -9.97 -11.64
C CYS A 78 4.34 -10.05 -10.24
N VAL A 79 5.05 -10.58 -9.25
CA VAL A 79 4.56 -10.66 -7.87
C VAL A 79 4.36 -9.27 -7.28
N SER A 80 5.28 -8.33 -7.53
CA SER A 80 5.14 -6.94 -7.10
C SER A 80 3.90 -6.27 -7.70
N LEU A 81 3.71 -6.39 -9.01
CA LEU A 81 2.53 -5.85 -9.73
C LEU A 81 1.24 -6.40 -9.16
N LEU A 82 1.13 -7.72 -9.06
CA LEU A 82 -0.07 -8.39 -8.55
C LEU A 82 -0.34 -8.01 -7.10
N SER A 83 0.69 -8.00 -6.25
CA SER A 83 0.54 -7.62 -4.84
C SER A 83 0.04 -6.19 -4.69
N THR A 84 0.54 -5.26 -5.52
CA THR A 84 0.11 -3.86 -5.53
C THR A 84 -1.34 -3.71 -5.99
N LEU A 85 -1.74 -4.42 -7.05
CA LEU A 85 -3.12 -4.42 -7.53
C LEU A 85 -4.10 -5.00 -6.51
N ILE A 86 -3.73 -6.11 -5.85
CA ILE A 86 -4.54 -6.73 -4.80
C ILE A 86 -4.61 -5.81 -3.57
N SER A 87 -3.54 -5.09 -3.25
CA SER A 87 -3.52 -4.10 -2.19
C SER A 87 -4.56 -2.99 -2.42
N PHE A 88 -4.69 -2.49 -3.65
CA PHE A 88 -5.74 -1.51 -3.98
C PHE A 88 -7.16 -2.06 -3.78
N LEU A 89 -7.42 -3.28 -4.25
CA LEU A 89 -8.73 -3.91 -4.08
C LEU A 89 -9.08 -4.08 -2.59
N THR A 90 -8.11 -4.54 -1.80
CA THR A 90 -8.31 -4.83 -0.37
C THR A 90 -8.41 -3.56 0.47
N SER A 91 -7.70 -2.49 0.09
CA SER A 91 -7.82 -1.16 0.70
C SER A 91 -9.22 -0.58 0.50
N GLN A 92 -9.82 -0.77 -0.68
CA GLN A 92 -11.20 -0.36 -0.93
C GLN A 92 -12.18 -1.14 -0.05
N SER A 93 -12.02 -2.46 0.08
CA SER A 93 -12.85 -3.28 0.98
C SER A 93 -12.66 -2.89 2.46
N ALA A 94 -11.44 -2.55 2.87
CA ALA A 94 -11.14 -2.08 4.22
C ALA A 94 -11.88 -0.78 4.55
N CYS A 95 -11.90 0.18 3.63
CA CYS A 95 -12.65 1.43 3.77
C CYS A 95 -14.16 1.18 3.86
N SER A 96 -14.73 0.35 2.98
CA SER A 96 -16.15 0.00 3.03
C SER A 96 -16.52 -0.65 4.35
N ARG A 97 -15.72 -1.61 4.83
CA ARG A 97 -15.95 -2.27 6.11
C ARG A 97 -15.86 -1.32 7.29
N GLN A 98 -14.94 -0.37 7.25
CA GLN A 98 -14.79 0.62 8.32
C GLN A 98 -15.96 1.61 8.36
N ARG A 99 -16.55 1.94 7.20
CA ARG A 99 -17.79 2.71 7.13
C ARG A 99 -18.97 1.95 7.75
N GLU A 100 -19.14 0.67 7.40
CA GLU A 100 -20.20 -0.16 8.00
C GLU A 100 -20.08 -0.25 9.52
N ILE A 101 -18.85 -0.39 10.05
CA ILE A 101 -18.61 -0.43 11.51
C ILE A 101 -19.00 0.90 12.14
N LEU A 102 -18.62 2.03 11.53
CA LEU A 102 -18.93 3.37 12.04
C LEU A 102 -20.43 3.66 12.02
N GLU A 103 -21.12 3.29 10.93
CA GLU A 103 -22.57 3.41 10.79
C GLU A 103 -23.27 2.54 11.85
N ALA A 104 -22.84 1.28 12.01
CA ALA A 104 -23.36 0.39 13.04
C ALA A 104 -23.17 0.99 14.44
N GLU A 105 -21.98 1.51 14.77
CA GLU A 105 -21.72 2.12 16.09
C GLU A 105 -22.61 3.34 16.36
N TYR A 106 -22.81 4.21 15.36
CA TYR A 106 -23.66 5.40 15.50
C TYR A 106 -25.14 5.06 15.67
N PHE A 107 -25.66 4.12 14.86
CA PHE A 107 -27.07 3.73 14.93
C PHE A 107 -27.37 2.76 16.09
N HIS A 108 -26.45 1.85 16.47
CA HIS A 108 -26.65 0.96 17.62
C HIS A 108 -26.43 1.64 18.98
N ASN A 109 -25.56 2.65 19.10
CA ASN A 109 -25.44 3.39 20.36
C ASN A 109 -26.72 4.18 20.72
N SER A 110 -27.65 4.33 19.78
CA SER A 110 -29.02 4.83 20.06
C SER A 110 -29.92 3.80 20.78
N SER A 111 -29.47 2.55 20.96
CA SER A 111 -30.26 1.42 21.50
C SER A 111 -29.69 0.75 22.78
N GLY A 112 -28.70 1.37 23.44
CA GLY A 112 -28.37 1.04 24.84
C GLY A 112 -27.70 -0.31 25.12
N HIS A 113 -27.09 -0.97 24.13
CA HIS A 113 -26.37 -2.23 24.35
C HIS A 113 -24.87 -2.11 24.00
N ASP A 114 -24.05 -2.05 25.05
CA ASP A 114 -22.59 -2.17 25.03
C ASP A 114 -22.15 -3.53 24.45
N LYS A 115 -21.88 -3.57 23.15
CA LYS A 115 -20.96 -4.55 22.57
C LYS A 115 -19.93 -3.79 21.75
N LYS A 116 -18.79 -3.48 22.39
CA LYS A 116 -17.53 -3.15 21.68
C LYS A 116 -17.14 -4.33 20.81
N ALA A 117 -17.69 -4.39 19.61
CA ALA A 117 -17.32 -5.37 18.62
C ALA A 117 -15.89 -5.03 18.16
N ASN A 118 -14.91 -5.74 18.72
CA ASN A 118 -13.51 -5.75 18.29
C ASN A 118 -13.42 -6.42 16.91
N LEU A 119 -14.05 -5.81 15.91
CA LEU A 119 -13.99 -6.22 14.51
C LEU A 119 -12.67 -5.68 13.95
N LYS A 120 -11.55 -6.34 14.29
CA LYS A 120 -10.27 -6.08 13.64
C LYS A 120 -10.45 -6.10 12.12
N ASN A 121 -10.08 -5.01 11.46
CA ASN A 121 -10.12 -4.92 10.01
C ASN A 121 -9.03 -5.82 9.41
N LYS A 122 -9.37 -7.09 9.19
CA LYS A 122 -8.45 -8.10 8.62
C LYS A 122 -7.94 -7.68 7.23
N PHE A 123 -8.76 -6.96 6.46
CA PHE A 123 -8.35 -6.43 5.15
C PHE A 123 -7.23 -5.43 5.29
N ALA A 124 -7.28 -4.50 6.25
CA ALA A 124 -6.21 -3.54 6.49
C ALA A 124 -4.86 -4.21 6.83
N VAL A 125 -4.89 -5.29 7.61
CA VAL A 125 -3.68 -6.08 7.90
C VAL A 125 -3.15 -6.73 6.63
N TRP A 126 -4.03 -7.31 5.80
CA TRP A 126 -3.64 -7.97 4.57
C TRP A 126 -3.08 -7.00 3.52
N THR A 127 -3.70 -5.83 3.36
CA THR A 127 -3.20 -4.71 2.52
C THR A 127 -1.77 -4.32 2.93
N LYS A 128 -1.50 -4.18 4.23
CA LYS A 128 -0.15 -3.84 4.72
C LYS A 128 0.88 -4.90 4.33
N TRP A 129 0.53 -6.18 4.47
CA TRP A 129 1.42 -7.29 4.08
C TRP A 129 1.68 -7.32 2.57
N LEU A 130 0.65 -7.08 1.75
CA LEU A 130 0.79 -7.04 0.30
C LEU A 130 1.69 -5.89 -0.17
N ASN A 131 1.59 -4.71 0.46
CA ASN A 131 2.46 -3.58 0.16
C ASN A 131 3.92 -3.85 0.56
N ILE A 132 4.17 -4.46 1.70
CA ILE A 132 5.54 -4.84 2.09
C ILE A 132 6.10 -5.88 1.11
N LEU A 133 5.29 -6.87 0.73
CA LEU A 133 5.68 -7.90 -0.23
C LEU A 133 5.98 -7.30 -1.61
N SER A 134 5.19 -6.32 -2.08
CA SER A 134 5.41 -5.70 -3.38
C SER A 134 6.75 -4.95 -3.44
N ILE A 135 7.06 -4.16 -2.42
CA ILE A 135 8.34 -3.44 -2.31
C ILE A 135 9.51 -4.41 -2.33
N PHE A 136 9.45 -5.45 -1.50
CA PHE A 136 10.53 -6.42 -1.38
C PHE A 136 10.79 -7.16 -2.70
N THR A 137 9.72 -7.64 -3.34
CA THR A 137 9.82 -8.37 -4.61
C THR A 137 10.23 -7.47 -5.78
N PHE A 138 9.82 -6.19 -5.78
CA PHE A 138 10.30 -5.19 -6.73
C PHE A 138 11.81 -4.99 -6.62
N ILE A 139 12.33 -4.74 -5.41
CA ILE A 139 13.76 -4.50 -5.18
C ILE A 139 14.58 -5.72 -5.61
N ILE A 140 14.16 -6.92 -5.22
CA ILE A 140 14.80 -8.16 -5.66
C ILE A 140 14.80 -8.26 -7.19
N GLY A 141 13.67 -7.94 -7.83
CA GLY A 141 13.54 -7.96 -9.28
C GLY A 141 14.52 -7.02 -9.97
N VAL A 142 14.65 -5.79 -9.47
CA VAL A 142 15.60 -4.79 -9.98
C VAL A 142 17.04 -5.26 -9.83
N ILE A 143 17.41 -5.83 -8.67
CA ILE A 143 18.77 -6.34 -8.42
C ILE A 143 19.11 -7.46 -9.41
N PHE A 144 18.22 -8.46 -9.55
CA PHE A 144 18.46 -9.56 -10.49
C PHE A 144 18.54 -9.09 -11.94
N LEU A 145 17.67 -8.14 -12.35
CA LEU A 145 17.72 -7.58 -13.70
C LEU A 145 19.04 -6.83 -13.93
N ALA A 146 19.49 -6.02 -12.96
CA ALA A 146 20.74 -5.28 -13.06
C ALA A 146 21.94 -6.22 -13.17
N ILE A 147 22.03 -7.25 -12.32
CA ILE A 147 23.12 -8.24 -12.38
C ILE A 147 23.08 -8.98 -13.73
N PHE A 148 21.91 -9.43 -14.17
CA PHE A 148 21.74 -10.09 -15.47
C PHE A 148 22.26 -9.22 -16.62
N SER A 149 21.86 -7.94 -16.65
CA SER A 149 22.26 -6.98 -17.67
C SER A 149 23.77 -6.72 -17.63
N ILE A 150 24.36 -6.50 -16.45
CA ILE A 150 25.81 -6.27 -16.32
C ILE A 150 26.59 -7.48 -16.83
N VAL A 151 26.23 -8.70 -16.42
CA VAL A 151 26.98 -9.92 -16.80
C VAL A 151 26.88 -10.21 -18.31
N ASN A 152 25.73 -9.96 -18.93
CA ASN A 152 25.51 -10.24 -20.35
C ASN A 152 25.93 -9.10 -21.28
N LEU A 153 25.95 -7.85 -20.80
CA LEU A 153 26.35 -6.69 -21.59
C LEU A 153 27.86 -6.41 -21.50
N LEU A 154 28.51 -6.72 -20.37
CA LEU A 154 29.97 -6.64 -20.28
C LEU A 154 30.61 -7.82 -21.02
N PRO A 155 31.65 -7.58 -21.85
CA PRO A 155 32.35 -8.62 -22.60
C PRO A 155 32.90 -9.70 -21.67
#